data_AF-A0A932IMX7-F1
#
_entry.id   AF-A0A932IMX7-F1
#
_cell.length_a   1.000
_cell.length_b   1.000
_cell.length_c   1.000
_cell.angle_alpha   90.00
_cell.angle_beta   90.00
_cell.angle_gamma   90.00
#
_symmetry.space_group_name_H-M   'P 1'
#
loop_
_entity.id
_entity.type
_entity.pdbx_description
1 polymer ?
#
loop_
_entity_poly.entity_id
_entity_poly.type
_entity_poly.pdbx_seq_one_letter_code
_entity_poly.pdbx_strand_id
1 'polypeptide(L)'
;LVINSRVTQRGFVSVPGRAGAEKVLTQSFDGPGVYRGTLRLAGGDGFASDDSLEFVTVVAAGVDVLAINGDPRMVPHEDEMFFVERALDVVPAGDAPIRLRLATLDEWLAATSDFDLHAFQVVLLANVGTLPKAQLDDLRRFVRKGGGLLVGLGDRVRFEQANEQFGDLFPHPLRDRLRAADPDAGTPPLGIGDLDWDHPILQGLGRAAEESLRASRTSIYFNLDVGAGLKARPILRFDNGAPALVERPLGLGRVMMWTTSLDVDFSDLPLRSAFPALLQRAVRYLGGAEEGGEQGVARAGATIEMPVPTGVRALALVSPSGARREVTVDDPGQRRVRFTNVSEPGIHQLELLRGGWQREERLDVAVNATLVESDFMPIRSEDLAEALGGAGGVGVEVALGRQEQGDPFEERGWATYFLLALGLFFVSESLLASRG
;
A
#
# COMPACT_ATOMS: atom_id res chain seq x y z
N LEU A 1 0.32 -7.60 -22.85
CA LEU A 1 -0.50 -7.11 -21.73
C LEU A 1 -1.96 -7.03 -22.17
N VAL A 2 -2.83 -7.72 -21.44
CA VAL A 2 -4.28 -7.68 -21.60
C VAL A 2 -4.87 -7.07 -20.33
N ILE A 3 -5.74 -6.08 -20.45
CA ILE A 3 -6.50 -5.47 -19.34
C ILE A 3 -7.98 -5.58 -19.67
N ASN A 4 -8.79 -6.13 -18.76
CA ASN A 4 -10.24 -6.34 -18.94
C ASN A 4 -10.57 -6.96 -20.32
N SER A 5 -9.84 -8.02 -20.66
CA SER A 5 -9.96 -8.77 -21.93
C SER A 5 -9.60 -7.99 -23.20
N ARG A 6 -9.03 -6.78 -23.09
CA ARG A 6 -8.51 -6.01 -24.24
C ARG A 6 -6.99 -6.00 -24.23
N VAL A 7 -6.37 -6.29 -25.37
CA VAL A 7 -4.93 -6.16 -25.54
C VAL A 7 -4.58 -4.67 -25.54
N THR A 8 -3.87 -4.21 -24.52
CA THR A 8 -3.48 -2.80 -24.40
C THR A 8 -2.06 -2.55 -24.89
N GLN A 9 -1.15 -3.52 -24.67
CA GLN A 9 0.24 -3.42 -25.11
C GLN A 9 0.79 -4.74 -25.60
N ARG A 10 1.73 -4.64 -26.54
CA ARG A 10 2.56 -5.74 -27.06
C ARG A 10 4.01 -5.28 -27.10
N GLY A 11 4.92 -6.22 -26.88
CA GLY A 11 6.34 -5.98 -26.97
C GLY A 11 7.06 -7.28 -27.28
N PHE A 12 8.24 -7.17 -27.88
CA PHE A 12 9.14 -8.29 -28.08
C PHE A 12 10.25 -8.24 -27.04
N VAL A 13 10.65 -9.41 -26.57
CA VAL A 13 11.80 -9.62 -25.71
C VAL A 13 12.58 -10.81 -26.27
N SER A 14 13.90 -10.70 -26.32
CA SER A 14 14.78 -11.81 -26.69
C SER A 14 15.39 -12.35 -25.41
N VAL A 15 15.15 -13.64 -25.14
CA VAL A 15 15.66 -14.33 -23.96
C VAL A 15 16.71 -15.34 -24.43
N PRO A 16 18.00 -15.11 -24.16
CA PRO A 16 19.03 -16.10 -24.43
C PRO A 16 18.83 -17.35 -23.55
N GLY A 17 19.27 -18.51 -24.03
CA GLY A 17 19.22 -19.74 -23.23
C GLY A 17 19.96 -19.59 -21.90
N ARG A 18 19.35 -20.05 -20.80
CA ARG A 18 19.88 -19.95 -19.41
C ARG A 18 20.10 -18.51 -18.91
N ALA A 19 19.45 -17.52 -19.52
CA ALA A 19 19.47 -16.13 -19.08
C ALA A 19 18.05 -15.60 -18.84
N GLY A 20 17.95 -14.50 -18.08
CA GLY A 20 16.72 -13.73 -17.94
C GLY A 20 16.79 -12.44 -18.76
N ALA A 21 15.62 -11.95 -19.19
CA ALA A 21 15.49 -10.61 -19.75
C ALA A 21 14.28 -9.92 -19.13
N GLU A 22 14.40 -8.61 -18.89
CA GLU A 22 13.33 -7.80 -18.33
C GLU A 22 12.70 -6.95 -19.43
N LYS A 23 11.37 -6.91 -19.46
CA LYS A 23 10.60 -6.01 -20.33
C LYS A 23 9.56 -5.27 -19.51
N VAL A 24 9.71 -3.95 -19.45
CA VAL A 24 8.74 -3.08 -18.80
C VAL A 24 7.64 -2.70 -19.78
N LEU A 25 6.39 -2.83 -19.34
CA LEU A 25 5.16 -2.38 -20.02
C LEU A 25 4.46 -1.38 -19.10
N THR A 26 4.08 -0.21 -19.62
CA THR A 26 3.57 0.90 -18.80
C THR A 26 2.14 1.24 -19.20
N GLN A 27 1.16 0.89 -18.37
CA GLN A 27 -0.26 1.12 -18.63
C GLN A 27 -0.80 2.34 -17.85
N SER A 28 -1.48 3.25 -18.56
CA SER A 28 -2.31 4.29 -17.94
C SER A 28 -3.78 3.87 -17.91
N PHE A 29 -4.52 4.27 -16.88
CA PHE A 29 -5.94 3.96 -16.73
C PHE A 29 -6.78 5.23 -16.83
N ASP A 30 -7.92 5.14 -17.50
CA ASP A 30 -8.79 6.29 -17.78
C ASP A 30 -9.62 6.74 -16.55
N GLY A 31 -9.64 5.94 -15.49
CA GLY A 31 -10.38 6.25 -14.28
C GLY A 31 -10.10 5.27 -13.15
N PRO A 32 -10.68 5.52 -11.97
CA PRO A 32 -10.58 4.60 -10.85
C PRO A 32 -11.42 3.35 -11.07
N GLY A 33 -10.99 2.26 -10.45
CA GLY A 33 -11.66 0.97 -10.55
C GLY A 33 -10.71 -0.19 -10.34
N VAL A 34 -11.28 -1.39 -10.39
CA VAL A 34 -10.51 -2.63 -10.33
C VAL A 34 -10.31 -3.13 -11.75
N TYR A 35 -9.04 -3.34 -12.11
CA TYR A 35 -8.66 -3.80 -13.43
C TYR A 35 -8.03 -5.17 -13.32
N ARG A 36 -8.52 -6.09 -14.15
CA ARG A 36 -8.01 -7.46 -14.24
C ARG A 36 -7.06 -7.55 -15.40
N GLY A 37 -5.84 -7.95 -15.10
CA GLY A 37 -4.76 -8.02 -16.06
C GLY A 37 -4.31 -9.44 -16.32
N THR A 38 -3.88 -9.69 -17.55
CA THR A 38 -3.15 -10.90 -17.92
C THR A 38 -1.92 -10.50 -18.72
N LEU A 39 -0.75 -10.88 -18.23
CA LEU A 39 0.46 -10.96 -19.04
C LEU A 39 0.45 -12.30 -19.77
N ARG A 40 0.68 -12.29 -21.07
CA ARG A 40 0.72 -13.48 -21.91
C ARG A 40 1.97 -13.46 -22.76
N LEU A 41 2.71 -14.56 -22.78
CA LEU A 41 3.75 -14.80 -23.76
C LEU A 41 3.11 -15.21 -25.08
N ALA A 42 3.74 -14.78 -26.18
CA ALA A 42 3.30 -15.09 -27.53
C ALA A 42 4.33 -16.00 -28.18
N GLY A 43 3.91 -17.22 -28.53
CA GLY A 43 4.78 -18.32 -28.95
C GLY A 43 4.90 -19.32 -27.80
N GLY A 44 4.27 -20.49 -27.97
CA GLY A 44 4.32 -21.54 -26.96
C GLY A 44 5.59 -22.38 -27.12
N ASP A 45 6.15 -22.79 -26.00
CA ASP A 45 7.25 -23.75 -25.91
C ASP A 45 6.78 -25.19 -25.65
N GLY A 46 5.46 -25.38 -25.55
CA GLY A 46 4.82 -26.66 -25.24
C GLY A 46 4.33 -26.77 -23.79
N PHE A 47 4.59 -25.77 -22.93
CA PHE A 47 4.16 -25.75 -21.53
C PHE A 47 3.23 -24.55 -21.24
N ALA A 48 1.96 -24.66 -21.66
CA ALA A 48 1.03 -23.53 -21.62
C ALA A 48 0.67 -23.00 -20.20
N SER A 49 1.05 -23.70 -19.14
CA SER A 49 0.71 -23.35 -17.74
C SER A 49 1.44 -22.14 -17.19
N ASP A 50 2.59 -21.75 -17.77
CA ASP A 50 3.37 -20.56 -17.35
C ASP A 50 3.38 -19.43 -18.38
N ASP A 51 2.78 -19.66 -19.55
CA ASP A 51 2.60 -18.66 -20.61
C ASP A 51 1.69 -17.49 -20.21
N SER A 52 0.96 -17.60 -19.09
CA SER A 52 0.08 -16.56 -18.60
C SER A 52 0.25 -16.26 -17.12
N LEU A 53 0.30 -14.97 -16.79
CA LEU A 53 0.28 -14.47 -15.42
C LEU A 53 -0.89 -13.51 -15.25
N GLU A 54 -1.79 -13.85 -14.35
CA GLU A 54 -2.92 -13.03 -13.95
C GLU A 54 -2.54 -12.08 -12.82
N PHE A 55 -3.10 -10.88 -12.85
CA PHE A 55 -2.98 -9.91 -11.77
C PHE A 55 -4.25 -9.09 -11.63
N VAL A 56 -4.49 -8.59 -10.43
CA VAL A 56 -5.52 -7.59 -10.16
C VAL A 56 -4.81 -6.30 -9.75
N THR A 57 -5.19 -5.19 -10.37
CA THR A 57 -4.70 -3.86 -10.00
C THR A 57 -5.87 -2.97 -9.65
N VAL A 58 -5.78 -2.30 -8.51
CA VAL A 58 -6.77 -1.35 -8.05
C VAL A 58 -6.25 0.05 -8.35
N VAL A 59 -6.97 0.78 -9.19
CA VAL A 59 -6.74 2.22 -9.37
C VAL A 59 -7.68 2.90 -8.40
N ALA A 60 -7.13 3.38 -7.28
CA ALA A 60 -7.92 4.02 -6.24
C ALA A 60 -8.66 5.26 -6.80
N ALA A 61 -9.91 5.43 -6.37
CA ALA A 61 -10.61 6.69 -6.55
C ALA A 61 -9.81 7.81 -5.88
N GLY A 62 -9.78 8.98 -6.53
CA GLY A 62 -9.23 10.17 -5.89
C GLY A 62 -9.93 10.45 -4.56
N VAL A 63 -9.23 11.11 -3.64
CA VAL A 63 -9.76 11.50 -2.35
C VAL A 63 -10.24 12.94 -2.44
N ASP A 64 -11.55 13.13 -2.34
CA ASP A 64 -12.19 14.44 -2.26
C ASP A 64 -12.15 14.92 -0.81
N VAL A 65 -11.51 16.08 -0.59
CA VAL A 65 -11.26 16.68 0.72
C VAL A 65 -11.96 18.02 0.81
N LEU A 66 -12.82 18.19 1.80
CA LEU A 66 -13.32 19.50 2.20
C LEU A 66 -12.40 20.07 3.28
N ALA A 67 -11.69 21.16 3.00
CA ALA A 67 -10.81 21.82 3.94
C ALA A 67 -11.39 23.17 4.38
N ILE A 68 -11.67 23.28 5.68
CA ILE A 68 -12.28 24.45 6.32
C ILE A 68 -11.19 25.29 6.99
N ASN A 69 -11.00 26.50 6.48
CA ASN A 69 -10.11 27.51 7.02
C ASN A 69 -10.80 28.28 8.15
N GLY A 70 -10.31 28.11 9.38
CA GLY A 70 -10.86 28.73 10.58
C GLY A 70 -10.35 30.15 10.86
N ASP A 71 -9.24 30.57 10.24
CA ASP A 71 -8.67 31.93 10.38
C ASP A 71 -8.07 32.42 9.05
N PRO A 72 -8.89 32.71 8.04
CA PRO A 72 -8.40 33.12 6.72
C PRO A 72 -7.61 34.42 6.78
N ARG A 73 -6.42 34.45 6.16
CA ARG A 73 -5.53 35.61 6.11
C ARG A 73 -5.23 36.05 4.68
N MET A 74 -4.98 37.35 4.52
CA MET A 74 -4.59 37.95 3.23
C MET A 74 -3.12 37.68 2.89
N VAL A 75 -2.27 37.50 3.90
CA VAL A 75 -0.85 37.19 3.73
C VAL A 75 -0.72 35.68 3.62
N PRO A 76 -0.25 35.12 2.48
CA PRO A 76 -0.33 33.68 2.25
C PRO A 76 0.33 32.83 3.32
N HIS A 77 1.54 33.19 3.78
CA HIS A 77 2.24 32.38 4.78
C HIS A 77 1.67 32.50 6.20
N GLU A 78 0.72 33.42 6.44
CA GLU A 78 -0.05 33.54 7.67
C GLU A 78 -1.41 32.81 7.55
N ASP A 79 -1.76 32.28 6.38
CA ASP A 79 -3.02 31.59 6.16
C ASP A 79 -2.91 30.09 6.49
N GLU A 80 -3.87 29.58 7.25
CA GLU A 80 -3.94 28.19 7.72
C GLU A 80 -3.87 27.16 6.59
N MET A 81 -4.37 27.51 5.40
CA MET A 81 -4.46 26.59 4.28
C MET A 81 -3.32 26.71 3.28
N PHE A 82 -2.45 27.72 3.38
CA PHE A 82 -1.40 27.94 2.37
C PHE A 82 -0.44 26.75 2.23
N PHE A 83 0.06 26.23 3.35
CA PHE A 83 0.97 25.07 3.31
C PHE A 83 0.22 23.77 3.02
N VAL A 84 -1.01 23.63 3.52
CA VAL A 84 -1.89 22.47 3.27
C VAL A 84 -2.21 22.34 1.79
N GLU A 85 -2.62 23.43 1.13
CA GLU A 85 -2.94 23.46 -0.29
C GLU A 85 -1.73 23.03 -1.13
N ARG A 86 -0.56 23.62 -0.89
CA ARG A 86 0.68 23.26 -1.61
C ARG A 86 1.11 21.83 -1.34
N ALA A 87 0.92 21.35 -0.12
CA ALA A 87 1.24 19.98 0.25
C ALA A 87 0.32 18.97 -0.45
N LEU A 88 -0.95 19.29 -0.68
CA LEU A 88 -1.91 18.38 -1.30
C LEU A 88 -1.98 18.48 -2.83
N ASP A 89 -1.54 19.59 -3.42
CA ASP A 89 -1.49 19.78 -4.89
C ASP A 89 -0.38 18.94 -5.57
N VAL A 90 0.72 18.67 -4.85
CA VAL A 90 1.85 17.89 -5.38
C VAL A 90 1.60 16.39 -5.29
N VAL A 91 0.75 15.84 -6.16
CA VAL A 91 0.50 14.38 -6.20
C VAL A 91 1.55 13.68 -7.07
N PRO A 92 2.33 12.71 -6.52
CA PRO A 92 3.25 11.92 -7.32
C PRO A 92 2.55 11.16 -8.45
N ALA A 93 3.24 10.99 -9.58
CA ALA A 93 2.70 10.23 -10.71
C ALA A 93 2.41 8.78 -10.30
N GLY A 94 1.15 8.35 -10.46
CA GLY A 94 0.68 7.01 -10.13
C GLY A 94 -0.15 6.92 -8.85
N ASP A 95 -0.09 7.94 -7.98
CA ASP A 95 -0.95 8.00 -6.81
C ASP A 95 -2.36 8.51 -7.18
N ALA A 96 -3.38 8.07 -6.44
CA ALA A 96 -4.74 8.59 -6.65
C ALA A 96 -4.79 10.12 -6.45
N PRO A 97 -5.55 10.87 -7.25
CA PRO A 97 -5.58 12.32 -7.10
C PRO A 97 -6.19 12.72 -5.74
N ILE A 98 -5.65 13.75 -5.09
CA ILE A 98 -6.30 14.41 -3.95
C ILE A 98 -6.97 15.67 -4.50
N ARG A 99 -8.28 15.79 -4.35
CA ARG A 99 -9.06 16.94 -4.83
C ARG A 99 -9.48 17.77 -3.63
N LEU A 100 -8.79 18.89 -3.45
CA LEU A 100 -9.04 19.80 -2.34
C LEU A 100 -10.13 20.81 -2.71
N ARG A 101 -11.17 20.88 -1.87
CA ARG A 101 -12.16 21.96 -1.88
C ARG A 101 -11.94 22.83 -0.65
N LEU A 102 -11.41 24.03 -0.87
CA LEU A 102 -11.22 25.01 0.18
C LEU A 102 -12.51 25.78 0.45
N ALA A 103 -12.77 26.05 1.72
CA ALA A 103 -13.82 26.94 2.18
C ALA A 103 -13.39 27.64 3.47
N THR A 104 -13.79 28.89 3.63
CA THR A 104 -13.80 29.55 4.94
C THR A 104 -14.97 29.03 5.78
N LEU A 105 -14.92 29.26 7.09
CA LEU A 105 -16.04 28.92 7.96
C LEU A 105 -17.34 29.62 7.51
N ASP A 106 -17.28 30.91 7.17
CA ASP A 106 -18.47 31.68 6.75
C ASP A 106 -19.09 31.14 5.45
N GLU A 107 -18.27 30.74 4.47
CA GLU A 107 -18.74 30.12 3.23
C GLU A 107 -19.44 28.79 3.50
N TRP A 108 -18.86 27.95 4.36
CA TRP A 108 -19.44 26.67 4.72
C TRP A 108 -20.80 26.84 5.41
N LEU A 109 -20.92 27.85 6.28
CA LEU A 109 -22.17 28.17 6.97
C LEU A 109 -23.24 28.77 6.04
N ALA A 110 -22.82 29.49 4.99
CA ALA A 110 -23.72 30.17 4.06
C ALA A 110 -24.26 29.27 2.94
N ALA A 111 -23.50 28.27 2.48
CA ALA A 111 -23.83 27.47 1.29
C ALA A 111 -24.02 25.97 1.62
N THR A 112 -25.19 25.59 2.13
CA THR A 112 -25.46 24.21 2.60
C THR A 112 -25.37 23.15 1.49
N SER A 113 -25.62 23.49 0.22
CA SER A 113 -25.58 22.53 -0.89
C SER A 113 -24.19 22.24 -1.44
N ASP A 114 -23.31 23.25 -1.48
CA ASP A 114 -21.99 23.15 -2.12
C ASP A 114 -20.97 22.44 -1.22
N PHE A 115 -21.31 22.28 0.06
CA PHE A 115 -20.49 21.70 1.10
C PHE A 115 -21.20 20.53 1.81
N ASP A 116 -22.05 19.80 1.09
CA ASP A 116 -22.60 18.54 1.56
C ASP A 116 -21.46 17.54 1.82
N LEU A 117 -21.29 17.15 3.08
CA LEU A 117 -20.23 16.25 3.52
C LEU A 117 -20.30 14.88 2.84
N HIS A 118 -21.44 14.49 2.27
CA HIS A 118 -21.57 13.24 1.51
C HIS A 118 -20.74 13.21 0.21
N ALA A 119 -20.37 14.36 -0.33
CA ALA A 119 -19.54 14.45 -1.54
C ALA A 119 -18.04 14.23 -1.26
N PHE A 120 -17.63 14.24 0.00
CA PHE A 120 -16.22 14.18 0.41
C PHE A 120 -15.91 12.88 1.14
N GLN A 121 -14.65 12.44 1.10
CA GLN A 121 -14.19 11.33 1.93
C GLN A 121 -13.47 11.83 3.19
N VAL A 122 -12.90 13.04 3.13
CA VAL A 122 -12.21 13.65 4.26
C VAL A 122 -12.68 15.08 4.49
N VAL A 123 -12.88 15.44 5.75
CA VAL A 123 -13.02 16.83 6.20
C VAL A 123 -11.76 17.21 6.98
N LEU A 124 -11.12 18.30 6.59
CA LEU A 124 -9.96 18.89 7.26
C LEU A 124 -10.40 20.20 7.92
N LEU A 125 -10.20 20.33 9.22
CA LEU A 125 -10.45 21.56 9.97
C LEU A 125 -9.11 22.15 10.40
N ALA A 126 -8.73 23.32 9.88
CA ALA A 126 -7.52 24.02 10.33
C ALA A 126 -7.93 25.24 11.17
N ASN A 127 -7.48 25.25 12.43
CA ASN A 127 -7.73 26.31 13.41
C ASN A 127 -9.21 26.72 13.55
N VAL A 128 -10.13 25.76 13.44
CA VAL A 128 -11.57 26.00 13.62
C VAL A 128 -11.90 26.02 15.11
N GLY A 129 -12.27 27.19 15.64
CA GLY A 129 -12.57 27.37 17.05
C GLY A 129 -13.91 26.74 17.48
N THR A 130 -15.00 27.11 16.80
CA THR A 130 -16.37 26.67 17.16
C THR A 130 -17.21 26.40 15.92
N LEU A 131 -18.15 25.48 16.03
CA LEU A 131 -19.15 25.22 15.00
C LEU A 131 -20.58 25.36 15.56
N PRO A 132 -21.54 25.84 14.75
CA PRO A 132 -22.95 25.75 15.12
C PRO A 132 -23.38 24.27 15.23
N LYS A 133 -24.41 24.03 16.04
CA LYS A 133 -24.88 22.67 16.36
C LYS A 133 -25.20 21.83 15.12
N ALA A 134 -25.78 22.43 14.09
CA ALA A 134 -26.14 21.73 12.85
C ALA A 134 -24.91 21.12 12.16
N GLN A 135 -23.88 21.92 11.90
CA GLN A 135 -22.63 21.47 11.26
C GLN A 135 -21.90 20.44 12.12
N LEU A 136 -21.93 20.61 13.44
CA LEU A 136 -21.33 19.67 14.38
C LEU A 136 -22.03 18.31 14.37
N ASP A 137 -23.37 18.30 14.33
CA ASP A 137 -24.16 17.06 14.24
C ASP A 137 -23.97 16.36 12.89
N ASP A 138 -23.83 17.12 11.80
CA ASP A 138 -23.53 16.57 10.48
C ASP A 138 -22.10 16.03 10.38
N LEU A 139 -21.11 16.72 10.95
CA LEU A 139 -19.74 16.23 11.05
C LEU A 139 -19.66 14.92 11.84
N ARG A 140 -20.37 14.82 12.97
CA ARG A 140 -20.50 13.58 13.75
C ARG A 140 -21.09 12.44 12.93
N ARG A 141 -22.14 12.71 12.16
CA ARG A 141 -22.80 11.73 11.30
C ARG A 141 -21.86 11.27 10.19
N PHE A 142 -21.16 12.22 9.57
CA PHE A 142 -20.18 11.98 8.51
C PHE A 142 -19.08 11.02 8.98
N VAL A 143 -18.41 11.33 10.10
CA VAL A 143 -17.34 10.48 10.63
C VAL A 143 -17.87 9.11 11.02
N ARG A 144 -19.00 9.05 11.77
CA ARG A 144 -19.56 7.75 12.20
C ARG A 144 -19.99 6.85 11.03
N LYS A 145 -20.32 7.43 9.87
CA LYS A 145 -20.69 6.71 8.64
C LYS A 145 -19.50 6.28 7.78
N GLY A 146 -18.27 6.62 8.14
CA GLY A 146 -17.06 6.20 7.40
C GLY A 146 -16.19 7.36 6.92
N GLY A 147 -16.62 8.61 7.09
CA GLY A 147 -15.82 9.77 6.74
C GLY A 147 -14.58 9.92 7.61
N GLY A 148 -13.51 10.45 7.03
CA GLY A 148 -12.28 10.80 7.73
C GLY A 148 -12.29 12.25 8.21
N LEU A 149 -11.84 12.50 9.44
CA LEU A 149 -11.68 13.86 9.97
C LEU A 149 -10.22 14.11 10.31
N LEU A 150 -9.63 15.17 9.74
CA LEU A 150 -8.33 15.68 10.13
C LEU A 150 -8.51 17.03 10.84
N VAL A 151 -7.91 17.18 12.02
CA VAL A 151 -7.98 18.43 12.79
C VAL A 151 -6.57 18.98 13.00
N GLY A 152 -6.33 20.20 12.55
CA GLY A 152 -5.20 21.05 12.94
C GLY A 152 -5.68 22.06 13.97
N LEU A 153 -5.04 22.10 15.14
CA LEU A 153 -5.39 23.07 16.18
C LEU A 153 -4.72 24.41 15.90
N GLY A 154 -5.06 25.45 16.66
CA GLY A 154 -4.41 26.75 16.50
C GLY A 154 -4.89 27.74 17.55
N ASP A 155 -4.66 29.02 17.30
CA ASP A 155 -4.92 30.08 18.27
C ASP A 155 -6.40 30.48 18.41
N ARG A 156 -7.30 30.03 17.53
CA ARG A 156 -8.76 30.17 17.67
C ARG A 156 -9.34 29.11 18.58
N VAL A 157 -8.65 27.98 18.77
CA VAL A 157 -9.12 26.89 19.61
C VAL A 157 -8.95 27.26 21.10
N ARG A 158 -10.04 27.18 21.86
CA ARG A 158 -10.06 27.28 23.33
C ARG A 158 -10.40 25.90 23.89
N PHE A 159 -9.55 25.35 24.76
CA PHE A 159 -9.63 23.93 25.11
C PHE A 159 -10.94 23.57 25.83
N GLU A 160 -11.46 24.43 26.70
CA GLU A 160 -12.75 24.20 27.37
C GLU A 160 -13.90 24.13 26.37
N GLN A 161 -14.00 25.14 25.50
CA GLN A 161 -15.06 25.22 24.49
C GLN A 161 -14.95 24.12 23.44
N ALA A 162 -13.73 23.77 23.04
CA ALA A 162 -13.47 22.71 22.10
C ALA A 162 -13.84 21.33 22.69
N ASN A 163 -13.58 21.10 23.98
CA ASN A 163 -14.01 19.88 24.66
C ASN A 163 -15.53 19.78 24.78
N GLU A 164 -16.21 20.89 25.04
CA GLU A 164 -17.69 20.94 25.09
C GLU A 164 -18.31 20.62 23.72
N GLN A 165 -17.76 21.15 22.63
CA GLN A 165 -18.32 20.95 21.29
C GLN A 165 -17.83 19.67 20.61
N PHE A 166 -16.52 19.41 20.63
CA PHE A 166 -15.87 18.34 19.85
C PHE A 166 -15.39 17.17 20.70
N GLY A 167 -15.64 17.15 22.01
CA GLY A 167 -15.10 16.11 22.90
C GLY A 167 -15.46 14.67 22.48
N ASP A 168 -16.63 14.47 21.87
CA ASP A 168 -17.04 13.16 21.36
C ASP A 168 -16.38 12.79 20.02
N LEU A 169 -15.74 13.74 19.33
CA LEU A 169 -14.98 13.55 18.10
C LEU A 169 -13.48 13.36 18.36
N PHE A 170 -12.89 14.16 19.26
CA PHE A 170 -11.45 14.19 19.46
C PHE A 170 -10.86 12.87 19.99
N PRO A 171 -9.61 12.55 19.62
CA PRO A 171 -8.91 11.38 20.15
C PRO A 171 -8.83 11.36 21.68
N HIS A 172 -8.58 12.52 22.28
CA HIS A 172 -8.59 12.78 23.73
C HIS A 172 -9.06 14.23 23.99
N PRO A 173 -9.57 14.54 25.20
CA PRO A 173 -9.83 15.91 25.59
C PRO A 173 -8.55 16.76 25.58
N LEU A 174 -8.69 18.03 25.19
CA LEU A 174 -7.63 19.04 25.29
C LEU A 174 -7.49 19.47 26.75
N ARG A 175 -6.27 19.49 27.29
CA ARG A 175 -6.02 19.88 28.68
C ARG A 175 -5.63 21.34 28.82
N ASP A 176 -4.58 21.74 28.12
CA ASP A 176 -4.02 23.08 28.15
C ASP A 176 -3.28 23.39 26.83
N ARG A 177 -3.02 24.68 26.61
CA ARG A 177 -2.14 25.16 25.52
C ARG A 177 -0.84 25.65 26.15
N LEU A 178 0.26 24.99 25.80
CA LEU A 178 1.57 25.25 26.37
C LEU A 178 2.47 25.90 25.33
N ARG A 179 3.23 26.91 25.78
CA ARG A 179 4.37 27.44 25.05
C ARG A 179 5.59 26.65 25.50
N ALA A 180 6.12 25.80 24.62
CA ALA A 180 7.28 24.98 24.90
C ALA A 180 8.59 25.76 24.84
N ALA A 181 8.68 26.73 23.92
CA ALA A 181 9.85 27.57 23.75
C ALA A 181 9.72 28.86 24.55
N ASP A 182 10.69 29.12 25.41
CA ASP A 182 10.85 30.39 26.12
C ASP A 182 12.26 30.92 25.83
N PRO A 183 12.40 31.88 24.89
CA PRO A 183 13.69 32.48 24.56
C PRO A 183 14.35 33.18 25.75
N ASP A 184 13.56 33.79 26.64
CA ASP A 184 14.06 34.52 27.79
C ASP A 184 14.59 33.56 28.86
N ALA A 185 13.98 32.38 28.98
CA ALA A 185 14.43 31.30 29.85
C ALA A 185 15.42 30.32 29.18
N GLY A 186 15.75 30.51 27.90
CA GLY A 186 16.62 29.61 27.13
C GLY A 186 16.05 28.21 26.89
N THR A 187 14.73 28.02 27.02
CA THR A 187 14.08 26.72 26.80
C THR A 187 13.83 26.52 25.30
N PRO A 188 14.42 25.49 24.66
CA PRO A 188 14.27 25.29 23.23
C PRO A 188 12.87 24.77 22.85
N PRO A 189 12.42 25.00 21.61
CA PRO A 189 11.21 24.36 21.07
C PRO A 189 11.35 22.84 21.02
N LEU A 190 10.21 22.14 21.02
CA LEU A 190 10.15 20.67 20.99
C LEU A 190 10.41 20.13 19.59
N GLY A 191 11.19 19.06 19.49
CA GLY A 191 11.24 18.21 18.31
C GLY A 191 10.22 17.06 18.36
N ILE A 192 10.13 16.31 17.27
CA ILE A 192 9.44 15.02 17.23
C ILE A 192 10.40 13.93 17.71
N GLY A 193 10.01 13.25 18.78
CA GLY A 193 10.85 12.28 19.49
C GLY A 193 10.49 10.82 19.20
N ASP A 194 9.20 10.48 19.23
CA ASP A 194 8.74 9.10 19.00
C ASP A 194 7.85 9.02 17.76
N LEU A 195 8.02 7.96 16.98
CA LEU A 195 7.33 7.69 15.72
C LEU A 195 6.85 6.23 15.70
N ASP A 196 5.55 6.04 15.50
CA ASP A 196 4.94 4.72 15.42
C ASP A 196 5.10 4.11 14.02
N TRP A 197 6.26 3.48 13.76
CA TRP A 197 6.60 2.90 12.46
C TRP A 197 5.64 1.79 11.98
N ASP A 198 4.86 1.21 12.89
CA ASP A 198 3.82 0.23 12.54
C ASP A 198 2.55 0.90 11.99
N HIS A 199 2.47 2.24 12.00
CA HIS A 199 1.34 2.98 11.47
C HIS A 199 1.42 3.13 9.93
N PRO A 200 0.35 2.84 9.17
CA PRO A 200 0.38 2.90 7.69
C PRO A 200 0.92 4.20 7.10
N ILE A 201 0.53 5.35 7.66
CA ILE A 201 1.02 6.66 7.18
C ILE A 201 2.54 6.84 7.32
N LEU A 202 3.21 6.08 8.19
CA LEU A 202 4.67 6.11 8.37
C LEU A 202 5.38 4.97 7.62
N GLN A 203 4.67 3.90 7.27
CA GLN A 203 5.26 2.74 6.58
C GLN A 203 5.86 3.13 5.23
N GLY A 204 7.13 2.76 5.00
CA GLY A 204 7.85 3.11 3.78
C GLY A 204 8.28 4.58 3.68
N LEU A 205 8.10 5.40 4.73
CA LEU A 205 8.86 6.64 4.82
C LEU A 205 10.34 6.29 5.03
N GLY A 206 11.21 6.87 4.20
CA GLY A 206 12.65 6.65 4.31
C GLY A 206 13.29 7.46 5.44
N ARG A 207 14.56 7.17 5.72
CA ARG A 207 15.37 7.87 6.73
C ARG A 207 15.39 9.40 6.57
N ALA A 208 15.38 9.91 5.34
CA ALA A 208 15.33 11.34 5.08
C ALA A 208 14.04 12.01 5.60
N ALA A 209 12.91 11.30 5.53
CA ALA A 209 11.65 11.79 6.08
C ALA A 209 11.67 11.77 7.62
N GLU A 210 12.23 10.71 8.22
CA GLU A 210 12.45 10.66 9.68
C GLU A 210 13.30 11.84 10.16
N GLU A 211 14.47 12.07 9.53
CA GLU A 211 15.37 13.16 9.89
C GLU A 211 14.69 14.52 9.75
N SER A 212 13.87 14.70 8.70
CA SER A 212 13.08 15.92 8.46
C SER A 212 12.00 16.15 9.54
N LEU A 213 11.30 15.11 9.97
CA LEU A 213 10.31 15.18 11.06
C LEU A 213 10.98 15.47 12.40
N ARG A 214 12.08 14.78 12.74
CA ARG A 214 12.83 15.02 13.98
C ARG A 214 13.47 16.41 14.03
N ALA A 215 13.79 16.97 12.87
CA ALA A 215 14.31 18.32 12.76
C ALA A 215 13.26 19.41 13.00
N SER A 216 11.96 19.10 12.96
CA SER A 216 10.90 20.09 13.20
C SER A 216 11.01 20.70 14.59
N ARG A 217 10.59 21.95 14.74
CA ARG A 217 10.58 22.68 16.00
C ARG A 217 9.21 23.26 16.25
N THR A 218 8.62 22.85 17.36
CA THR A 218 7.29 23.27 17.82
C THR A 218 7.43 24.15 19.06
N SER A 219 6.98 25.39 18.94
CA SER A 219 7.03 26.40 20.01
C SER A 219 5.76 26.41 20.85
N ILE A 220 4.62 26.06 20.28
CA ILE A 220 3.32 26.00 20.96
C ILE A 220 2.64 24.67 20.62
N TYR A 221 2.03 24.02 21.61
CA TYR A 221 1.26 22.80 21.40
C TYR A 221 0.13 22.70 22.42
N PHE A 222 -0.87 21.88 22.11
CA PHE A 222 -1.92 21.50 23.04
C PHE A 222 -1.57 20.17 23.71
N ASN A 223 -1.61 20.15 25.04
CA ASN A 223 -1.50 18.89 25.76
C ASN A 223 -2.86 18.19 25.81
N LEU A 224 -2.84 16.87 25.87
CA LEU A 224 -4.05 16.05 25.90
C LEU A 224 -4.21 15.40 27.28
N ASP A 225 -5.45 15.27 27.74
CA ASP A 225 -5.77 14.43 28.89
C ASP A 225 -5.83 12.96 28.45
N VAL A 226 -4.64 12.34 28.39
CA VAL A 226 -4.48 10.95 27.94
C VAL A 226 -4.99 10.00 29.02
N GLY A 227 -6.28 9.67 28.94
CA GLY A 227 -6.95 8.72 29.82
C GLY A 227 -7.22 7.36 29.17
N ALA A 228 -7.47 6.34 30.00
CA ALA A 228 -7.97 5.04 29.55
C ALA A 228 -9.44 5.14 29.10
N GLY A 229 -9.78 4.52 27.96
CA GLY A 229 -11.18 4.36 27.52
C GLY A 229 -11.44 4.74 26.06
N LEU A 230 -10.59 5.59 25.47
CA LEU A 230 -10.63 5.90 24.04
C LEU A 230 -9.58 5.04 23.32
N LYS A 231 -9.97 4.39 22.21
CA LYS A 231 -9.04 3.61 21.35
C LYS A 231 -8.11 4.53 20.54
N ALA A 232 -7.56 5.55 21.18
CA ALA A 232 -6.69 6.53 20.55
C ALA A 232 -5.25 6.02 20.48
N ARG A 233 -4.59 6.25 19.34
CA ARG A 233 -3.22 5.80 19.06
C ARG A 233 -2.37 7.02 18.69
N PRO A 234 -1.37 7.38 19.51
CA PRO A 234 -0.41 8.42 19.15
C PRO A 234 0.51 7.89 18.05
N ILE A 235 0.56 8.61 16.93
CA ILE A 235 1.39 8.28 15.76
C ILE A 235 2.75 8.97 15.87
N LEU A 236 2.74 10.23 16.28
CA LEU A 236 3.92 11.03 16.56
C LEU A 236 3.84 11.56 17.99
N ARG A 237 4.98 11.63 18.68
CA ARG A 237 5.11 12.32 19.97
C ARG A 237 6.23 13.34 19.91
N PHE A 238 6.06 14.43 20.65
CA PHE A 238 7.15 15.36 20.93
C PHE A 238 8.21 14.71 21.82
N ASP A 239 9.41 15.31 21.87
CA ASP A 239 10.53 14.82 22.70
C ASP A 239 10.21 14.72 24.21
N ASN A 240 9.23 15.50 24.68
CA ASN A 240 8.74 15.43 26.07
C ASN A 240 7.69 14.33 26.31
N GLY A 241 7.39 13.51 25.28
CA GLY A 241 6.42 12.41 25.32
C GLY A 241 4.97 12.82 25.05
N ALA A 242 4.66 14.12 24.98
CA ALA A 242 3.31 14.58 24.68
C ALA A 242 2.93 14.19 23.23
N PRO A 243 1.69 13.75 22.97
CA PRO A 243 1.28 13.38 21.61
C PRO A 243 1.28 14.59 20.66
N ALA A 244 1.86 14.42 19.47
CA ALA A 244 1.94 15.43 18.41
C ALA A 244 0.90 15.20 17.31
N LEU A 245 0.72 13.93 16.92
CA LEU A 245 -0.32 13.47 16.00
C LEU A 245 -0.97 12.22 16.59
N VAL A 246 -2.29 12.22 16.71
CA VAL A 246 -3.05 11.12 17.32
C VAL A 246 -4.22 10.72 16.44
N GLU A 247 -4.42 9.43 16.24
CA GLU A 247 -5.63 8.88 15.61
C GLU A 247 -6.60 8.29 16.62
N ARG A 248 -7.89 8.22 16.25
CA ARG A 248 -8.91 7.41 16.93
C ARG A 248 -9.96 6.93 15.93
N PRO A 249 -10.34 5.63 15.94
CA PRO A 249 -11.51 5.16 15.21
C PRO A 249 -12.79 5.70 15.86
N LEU A 250 -13.78 6.10 15.04
CA LEU A 250 -15.07 6.60 15.52
C LEU A 250 -16.21 6.13 14.59
N GLY A 251 -17.03 5.20 15.08
CA GLY A 251 -18.02 4.53 14.24
C GLY A 251 -17.33 3.73 13.14
N LEU A 252 -17.70 3.96 11.88
CA LEU A 252 -17.04 3.38 10.72
C LEU A 252 -15.86 4.22 10.19
N GLY A 253 -15.71 5.47 10.65
CA GLY A 253 -14.66 6.38 10.21
C GLY A 253 -13.53 6.54 11.21
N ARG A 254 -12.67 7.53 10.97
CA ARG A 254 -11.47 7.81 11.77
C ARG A 254 -11.28 9.31 11.94
N VAL A 255 -10.69 9.68 13.08
CA VAL A 255 -10.29 11.05 13.39
C VAL A 255 -8.80 11.08 13.62
N MET A 256 -8.08 11.98 12.96
CA MET A 256 -6.70 12.34 13.27
C MET A 256 -6.61 13.79 13.72
N MET A 257 -5.74 14.05 14.69
CA MET A 257 -5.56 15.38 15.26
C MET A 257 -4.08 15.69 15.43
N TRP A 258 -3.66 16.80 14.83
CA TRP A 258 -2.41 17.47 15.12
C TRP A 258 -2.59 18.34 16.36
N THR A 259 -1.74 18.18 17.37
CA THR A 259 -1.80 19.00 18.60
C THR A 259 -1.07 20.34 18.47
N THR A 260 -0.75 20.74 17.25
CA THR A 260 -0.15 22.01 16.84
C THR A 260 -0.89 22.52 15.59
N SER A 261 -0.54 23.71 15.11
CA SER A 261 -1.06 24.23 13.85
C SER A 261 -0.49 23.54 12.62
N LEU A 262 -1.24 23.64 11.52
CA LEU A 262 -0.87 23.15 10.19
C LEU A 262 -0.16 24.23 9.35
N ASP A 263 0.00 25.41 9.93
CA ASP A 263 0.78 26.53 9.43
C ASP A 263 2.05 26.74 10.28
N VAL A 264 2.73 27.88 10.10
CA VAL A 264 4.00 28.17 10.76
C VAL A 264 3.86 28.88 12.11
N ASP A 265 2.64 29.15 12.59
CA ASP A 265 2.43 29.94 13.80
C ASP A 265 2.93 29.20 15.04
N PHE A 266 2.67 27.90 15.14
CA PHE A 266 3.01 27.11 16.33
C PHE A 266 4.23 26.21 16.11
N SER A 267 4.49 25.81 14.87
CA SER A 267 5.54 24.86 14.52
C SER A 267 6.12 25.15 13.14
N ASP A 268 7.41 24.91 12.95
CA ASP A 268 8.02 24.93 11.61
C ASP A 268 7.80 23.63 10.81
N LEU A 269 6.99 22.70 11.33
CA LEU A 269 6.67 21.42 10.67
C LEU A 269 6.25 21.60 9.20
N PRO A 270 5.39 22.57 8.82
CA PRO A 270 5.00 22.75 7.41
C PRO A 270 6.14 23.16 6.47
N LEU A 271 7.26 23.66 7.02
CA LEU A 271 8.47 23.98 6.26
C LEU A 271 9.37 22.75 6.03
N ARG A 272 9.05 21.60 6.66
CA ARG A 272 9.84 20.38 6.57
C ARG A 272 9.50 19.60 5.30
N SER A 273 10.53 19.03 4.68
CA SER A 273 10.37 18.24 3.45
C SER A 273 9.47 17.01 3.62
N ALA A 274 9.31 16.49 4.85
CA ALA A 274 8.43 15.37 5.14
C ALA A 274 6.95 15.75 5.25
N PHE A 275 6.62 17.04 5.45
CA PHE A 275 5.24 17.48 5.70
C PHE A 275 4.28 17.15 4.54
N PRO A 276 4.61 17.44 3.26
CA PRO A 276 3.73 17.08 2.16
C PRO A 276 3.42 15.59 2.09
N ALA A 277 4.46 14.75 2.15
CA ALA A 277 4.30 13.30 2.09
C ALA A 277 3.45 12.76 3.25
N LEU A 278 3.68 13.27 4.46
CA LEU A 278 2.94 12.85 5.64
C LEU A 278 1.47 13.28 5.57
N LEU A 279 1.19 14.52 5.14
CA LEU A 279 -0.17 15.03 5.02
C LEU A 279 -0.97 14.29 3.94
N GLN A 280 -0.36 14.04 2.77
CA GLN A 280 -0.99 13.26 1.70
C GLN A 280 -1.34 11.85 2.15
N ARG A 281 -0.40 11.18 2.83
CA ARG A 281 -0.63 9.83 3.39
C ARG A 281 -1.72 9.84 4.46
N ALA A 282 -1.74 10.84 5.33
CA ALA A 282 -2.81 11.00 6.32
C ALA A 282 -4.18 11.16 5.67
N VAL A 283 -4.29 12.00 4.64
CA VAL A 283 -5.54 12.20 3.88
C VAL A 283 -5.98 10.93 3.16
N ARG A 284 -5.06 10.21 2.51
CA ARG A 284 -5.35 8.94 1.84
C ARG A 284 -5.82 7.85 2.79
N TYR A 285 -5.14 7.75 3.92
CA TYR A 285 -5.48 6.83 4.99
C TYR A 285 -6.88 7.14 5.56
N LEU A 286 -7.19 8.41 5.83
CA LEU A 286 -8.51 8.84 6.28
C LEU A 286 -9.61 8.62 5.23
N GLY A 287 -9.28 8.78 3.94
CA GLY A 287 -10.21 8.54 2.84
C GLY A 287 -10.43 7.06 2.51
N GLY A 288 -9.79 6.13 3.23
CA GLY A 288 -9.92 4.68 3.01
C GLY A 288 -9.26 4.19 1.71
N ALA A 289 -8.38 5.00 1.10
CA ALA A 289 -7.67 4.63 -0.13
C ALA A 289 -6.66 3.49 0.10
N GLU A 290 -6.12 3.36 1.31
CA GLU A 290 -5.18 2.31 1.70
C GLU A 290 -5.85 0.99 2.12
N GLU A 291 -7.18 0.94 2.28
CA GLU A 291 -7.89 -0.32 2.55
C GLU A 291 -8.02 -1.20 1.28
N GLY A 292 -7.55 -0.72 0.12
CA GLY A 292 -7.39 -1.48 -1.12
C GLY A 292 -6.05 -2.20 -1.17
N GLY A 293 -5.99 -3.35 -0.50
CA GLY A 293 -5.05 -4.48 -0.68
C GLY A 293 -3.63 -4.22 -1.20
N GLU A 294 -2.64 -4.56 -0.37
CA GLU A 294 -1.31 -4.98 -0.82
C GLU A 294 -1.44 -5.97 -2.00
N GLN A 295 -0.70 -5.70 -3.08
CA GLN A 295 -0.65 -6.39 -4.37
C GLN A 295 -1.34 -7.76 -4.41
N GLY A 296 -2.51 -7.82 -5.07
CA GLY A 296 -3.35 -9.01 -5.22
C GLY A 296 -2.79 -10.07 -6.16
N VAL A 297 -1.54 -10.49 -5.95
CA VAL A 297 -0.88 -11.58 -6.69
C VAL A 297 -0.30 -12.57 -5.68
N ALA A 298 -0.70 -13.83 -5.80
CA ALA A 298 -0.21 -14.95 -5.00
C ALA A 298 0.20 -16.13 -5.89
N ARG A 299 0.87 -17.12 -5.31
CA ARG A 299 1.21 -18.39 -5.96
C ARG A 299 0.32 -19.51 -5.46
N ALA A 300 0.08 -20.51 -6.30
CA ALA A 300 -0.67 -21.70 -5.92
C ALA A 300 -0.04 -22.37 -4.68
N GLY A 301 -0.88 -22.63 -3.68
CA GLY A 301 -0.47 -23.16 -2.38
C GLY A 301 -0.12 -22.09 -1.34
N ALA A 302 -0.13 -20.81 -1.69
CA ALA A 302 0.19 -19.73 -0.76
C ALA A 302 -0.86 -19.59 0.36
N THR A 303 -0.42 -18.98 1.47
CA THR A 303 -1.31 -18.40 2.47
C THR A 303 -1.52 -16.93 2.15
N ILE A 304 -2.77 -16.53 1.92
CA ILE A 304 -3.13 -15.16 1.57
C ILE A 304 -3.61 -14.46 2.83
N GLU A 305 -2.94 -13.37 3.22
CA GLU A 305 -3.36 -12.52 4.33
C GLU A 305 -4.18 -11.33 3.83
N MET A 306 -5.46 -11.28 4.16
CA MET A 306 -6.34 -10.18 3.78
C MET A 306 -6.49 -9.17 4.92
N PRO A 307 -6.50 -7.86 4.63
CA PRO A 307 -6.91 -6.87 5.62
C PRO A 307 -8.38 -7.10 6.00
N VAL A 308 -8.73 -6.76 7.24
CA VAL A 308 -10.11 -6.75 7.73
C VAL A 308 -10.57 -5.30 7.77
N PRO A 309 -11.42 -4.87 6.83
CA PRO A 309 -11.96 -3.52 6.85
C PRO A 309 -12.83 -3.26 8.09
N THR A 310 -12.92 -1.99 8.48
CA THR A 310 -13.69 -1.58 9.67
C THR A 310 -15.15 -2.02 9.58
N GLY A 311 -15.67 -2.63 10.65
CA GLY A 311 -17.07 -3.06 10.75
C GLY A 311 -17.43 -4.37 10.02
N VAL A 312 -16.45 -5.08 9.46
CA VAL A 312 -16.65 -6.41 8.84
C VAL A 312 -16.70 -7.50 9.91
N ARG A 313 -17.64 -8.43 9.79
CA ARG A 313 -17.81 -9.57 10.72
C ARG A 313 -17.27 -10.89 10.19
N ALA A 314 -17.15 -11.03 8.88
CA ALA A 314 -16.61 -12.21 8.21
C ALA A 314 -16.16 -11.86 6.80
N LEU A 315 -15.21 -12.63 6.28
CA LEU A 315 -14.70 -12.55 4.92
C LEU A 315 -14.90 -13.90 4.24
N ALA A 316 -15.18 -13.90 2.94
CA ALA A 316 -15.21 -15.11 2.14
C ALA A 316 -14.35 -14.94 0.89
N LEU A 317 -13.54 -15.95 0.62
CA LEU A 317 -12.77 -16.09 -0.61
C LEU A 317 -13.48 -17.09 -1.51
N VAL A 318 -13.88 -16.64 -2.70
CA VAL A 318 -14.57 -17.45 -3.72
C VAL A 318 -13.58 -17.76 -4.83
N SER A 319 -13.30 -19.04 -5.06
CA SER A 319 -12.38 -19.47 -6.09
C SER A 319 -12.97 -19.34 -7.51
N PRO A 320 -12.14 -19.41 -8.57
CA PRO A 320 -12.62 -19.39 -9.96
C PRO A 320 -13.67 -20.46 -10.28
N SER A 321 -13.57 -21.65 -9.69
CA SER A 321 -14.57 -22.73 -9.79
C SER A 321 -15.84 -22.52 -8.96
N GLY A 322 -15.89 -21.46 -8.13
CA GLY A 322 -17.01 -21.12 -7.27
C GLY A 322 -16.96 -21.72 -5.86
N ALA A 323 -15.86 -22.39 -5.49
CA ALA A 323 -15.70 -22.88 -4.13
C ALA A 323 -15.54 -21.69 -3.17
N ARG A 324 -16.36 -21.66 -2.12
CA ARG A 324 -16.44 -20.54 -1.19
C ARG A 324 -15.88 -20.92 0.18
N ARG A 325 -14.89 -20.18 0.64
CA ARG A 325 -14.24 -20.39 1.95
C ARG A 325 -14.43 -19.16 2.83
N GLU A 326 -15.04 -19.35 3.99
CA GLU A 326 -15.35 -18.27 4.93
C GLU A 326 -14.40 -18.25 6.13
N VAL A 327 -14.14 -17.05 6.65
CA VAL A 327 -13.42 -16.81 7.92
C VAL A 327 -14.16 -15.73 8.71
N THR A 328 -14.52 -16.03 9.96
CA THR A 328 -15.13 -15.05 10.87
C THR A 328 -14.08 -14.14 11.49
N VAL A 329 -14.49 -12.91 11.80
CA VAL A 329 -13.68 -11.92 12.52
C VAL A 329 -14.16 -11.91 13.96
N ASP A 330 -13.44 -12.59 14.84
CA ASP A 330 -13.89 -12.83 16.22
C ASP A 330 -13.55 -11.65 17.15
N ASP A 331 -12.49 -10.90 16.85
CA ASP A 331 -12.09 -9.69 17.58
C ASP A 331 -12.33 -8.44 16.71
N PRO A 332 -13.11 -7.44 17.17
CA PRO A 332 -13.26 -6.15 16.49
C PRO A 332 -11.94 -5.38 16.27
N GLY A 333 -10.86 -5.74 16.97
CA GLY A 333 -9.51 -5.23 16.77
C GLY A 333 -8.66 -6.02 15.77
N GLN A 334 -9.14 -7.18 15.29
CA GLN A 334 -8.42 -8.02 14.33
C GLN A 334 -8.28 -7.30 12.99
N ARG A 335 -7.03 -7.08 12.57
CA ARG A 335 -6.72 -6.31 11.35
C ARG A 335 -6.51 -7.17 10.11
N ARG A 336 -6.24 -8.47 10.26
CA ARG A 336 -6.00 -9.40 9.16
C ARG A 336 -6.61 -10.78 9.40
N VAL A 337 -7.01 -11.44 8.31
CA VAL A 337 -7.42 -12.84 8.28
C VAL A 337 -6.56 -13.62 7.27
N ARG A 338 -6.42 -14.92 7.48
CA ARG A 338 -5.59 -15.78 6.63
C ARG A 338 -6.41 -16.83 5.90
N PHE A 339 -6.16 -16.99 4.61
CA PHE A 339 -6.63 -18.10 3.80
C PHE A 339 -5.43 -18.99 3.46
N THR A 340 -5.37 -20.20 4.02
CA THR A 340 -4.22 -21.11 3.83
C THR A 340 -4.44 -22.06 2.64
N ASN A 341 -3.36 -22.52 2.00
CA ASN A 341 -3.39 -23.50 0.90
C ASN A 341 -4.33 -23.12 -0.25
N VAL A 342 -4.25 -21.87 -0.73
CA VAL A 342 -5.04 -21.43 -1.89
C VAL A 342 -4.33 -21.91 -3.17
N SER A 343 -4.77 -23.04 -3.71
CA SER A 343 -4.06 -23.74 -4.80
C SER A 343 -4.63 -23.55 -6.19
N GLU A 344 -5.92 -23.22 -6.31
CA GLU A 344 -6.57 -23.07 -7.62
C GLU A 344 -6.05 -21.81 -8.33
N PRO A 345 -5.42 -21.91 -9.52
CA PRO A 345 -4.99 -20.74 -10.27
C PRO A 345 -6.18 -19.95 -10.83
N GLY A 346 -6.04 -18.63 -10.89
CA GLY A 346 -7.04 -17.69 -11.40
C GLY A 346 -7.33 -16.56 -10.41
N ILE A 347 -8.28 -15.69 -10.76
CA ILE A 347 -8.75 -14.62 -9.87
C ILE A 347 -9.75 -15.14 -8.85
N HIS A 348 -9.36 -15.13 -7.58
CA HIS A 348 -10.23 -15.37 -6.43
C HIS A 348 -10.93 -14.07 -6.04
N GLN A 349 -12.23 -14.17 -5.78
CA GLN A 349 -13.10 -13.03 -5.49
C GLN A 349 -13.33 -12.91 -4.00
N LEU A 350 -13.27 -11.68 -3.47
CA LEU A 350 -13.53 -11.46 -2.05
C LEU A 350 -14.95 -10.94 -1.80
N GLU A 351 -15.59 -11.50 -0.77
CA GLU A 351 -16.86 -11.01 -0.22
C GLU A 351 -16.70 -10.66 1.26
N LEU A 352 -17.37 -9.59 1.69
CA LEU A 352 -17.37 -9.09 3.06
C LEU A 352 -18.77 -9.18 3.65
N LEU A 353 -18.88 -9.56 4.92
CA LEU A 353 -20.13 -9.54 5.67
C LEU A 353 -20.27 -8.24 6.48
N ARG A 354 -21.07 -7.30 5.96
CA ARG A 354 -21.47 -6.04 6.63
C ARG A 354 -22.99 -5.91 6.67
N GLY A 355 -23.64 -6.52 7.65
CA GLY A 355 -25.11 -6.66 7.68
C GLY A 355 -25.67 -7.65 6.63
N GLY A 356 -25.00 -7.79 5.48
CA GLY A 356 -25.17 -8.82 4.46
C GLY A 356 -23.86 -9.05 3.69
N TRP A 357 -23.81 -10.13 2.89
CA TRP A 357 -22.66 -10.43 2.05
C TRP A 357 -22.63 -9.49 0.86
N GLN A 358 -21.49 -8.83 0.65
CA GLN A 358 -21.25 -7.94 -0.48
C GLN A 358 -19.87 -8.21 -1.06
N ARG A 359 -19.77 -8.16 -2.38
CA ARG A 359 -18.50 -8.28 -3.10
C ARG A 359 -17.61 -7.06 -2.83
N GLU A 360 -16.33 -7.30 -2.60
CA GLU A 360 -15.30 -6.27 -2.49
C GLU A 360 -14.20 -6.53 -3.52
N GLU A 361 -14.41 -6.02 -4.74
CA GLU A 361 -13.51 -6.26 -5.88
C GLU A 361 -12.09 -5.74 -5.64
N ARG A 362 -11.92 -4.73 -4.76
CA ARG A 362 -10.59 -4.15 -4.45
C ARG A 362 -9.69 -5.12 -3.70
N LEU A 363 -10.24 -6.21 -3.18
CA LEU A 363 -9.52 -7.24 -2.45
C LEU A 363 -9.50 -8.59 -3.20
N ASP A 364 -9.91 -8.60 -4.48
CA ASP A 364 -9.73 -9.77 -5.35
C ASP A 364 -8.22 -10.10 -5.47
N VAL A 365 -7.87 -11.39 -5.52
CA VAL A 365 -6.47 -11.85 -5.60
C VAL A 365 -6.29 -12.80 -6.77
N ALA A 366 -5.29 -12.53 -7.62
CA ALA A 366 -4.85 -13.43 -8.66
C ALA A 366 -3.88 -14.47 -8.10
N VAL A 367 -4.25 -15.74 -8.17
CA VAL A 367 -3.40 -16.87 -7.79
C VAL A 367 -2.81 -17.46 -9.07
N ASN A 368 -1.49 -17.49 -9.18
CA ASN A 368 -0.80 -18.00 -10.37
C ASN A 368 -0.15 -19.35 -10.08
N ALA A 369 0.05 -20.16 -11.13
CA ALA A 369 0.80 -21.40 -11.02
C ALA A 369 2.21 -21.17 -10.46
N THR A 370 2.73 -22.21 -9.81
CA THR A 370 4.06 -22.20 -9.22
C THR A 370 5.10 -22.44 -10.31
N LEU A 371 6.12 -21.58 -10.38
CA LEU A 371 7.18 -21.67 -11.40
C LEU A 371 8.19 -22.81 -11.15
N VAL A 372 8.08 -23.52 -10.02
CA VAL A 372 8.92 -24.68 -9.70
C VAL A 372 8.66 -25.82 -10.68
N GLU A 373 7.42 -25.98 -11.17
CA GLU A 373 7.11 -26.97 -12.20
C GLU A 373 7.67 -26.59 -13.59
N SER A 374 8.07 -25.33 -13.78
CA SER A 374 8.74 -24.83 -15.00
C SER A 374 10.26 -25.00 -14.96
N ASP A 375 10.84 -25.51 -13.87
CA ASP A 375 12.26 -25.86 -13.84
C ASP A 375 12.49 -27.24 -14.47
N PHE A 376 12.84 -27.24 -15.75
CA PHE A 376 13.19 -28.46 -16.49
C PHE A 376 14.63 -28.92 -16.25
N MET A 377 15.37 -28.32 -15.32
CA MET A 377 16.67 -28.86 -14.93
C MET A 377 16.49 -30.22 -14.25
N PRO A 378 17.44 -31.16 -14.46
CA PRO A 378 17.39 -32.44 -13.76
C PRO A 378 17.30 -32.21 -12.25
N ILE A 379 16.28 -32.79 -11.62
CA ILE A 379 16.14 -32.76 -10.16
C ILE A 379 17.40 -33.37 -9.55
N ARG A 380 18.02 -32.68 -8.58
CA ARG A 380 19.15 -33.27 -7.86
C ARG A 380 18.62 -34.36 -6.96
N SER A 381 19.41 -35.41 -6.76
CA SER A 381 19.05 -36.53 -5.87
C SER A 381 18.73 -36.07 -4.44
N GLU A 382 19.34 -34.96 -4.01
CA GLU A 382 19.12 -34.32 -2.71
C GLU A 382 17.73 -33.68 -2.62
N ASP A 383 17.32 -32.91 -3.64
CA ASP A 383 16.01 -32.25 -3.71
C ASP A 383 14.87 -33.28 -3.83
N LEU A 384 15.10 -34.38 -4.55
CA LEU A 384 14.15 -35.49 -4.66
C LEU A 384 13.96 -36.22 -3.32
N ALA A 385 15.03 -36.41 -2.55
CA ALA A 385 14.98 -37.04 -1.23
C ALA A 385 14.24 -36.15 -0.22
N GLU A 386 14.40 -34.83 -0.32
CA GLU A 386 13.67 -33.86 0.52
C GLU A 386 12.18 -33.80 0.16
N ALA A 387 11.84 -33.77 -1.13
CA ALA A 387 10.46 -33.79 -1.62
C ALA A 387 9.69 -35.08 -1.24
N LEU A 388 10.40 -36.20 -1.08
CA LEU A 388 9.84 -37.49 -0.64
C LEU A 388 9.84 -37.68 0.89
N GLY A 389 10.10 -36.62 1.66
CA GLY A 389 9.95 -36.61 3.12
C GLY A 389 11.23 -36.87 3.92
N GLY A 390 12.41 -36.75 3.29
CA GLY A 390 13.69 -37.04 3.93
C GLY A 390 13.85 -38.52 4.30
N ALA A 391 15.00 -38.87 4.89
CA ALA A 391 15.47 -40.25 5.11
C ALA A 391 14.59 -41.17 6.01
N GLY A 392 13.32 -40.84 6.26
CA GLY A 392 12.37 -41.62 7.05
C GLY A 392 11.14 -42.15 6.29
N GLY A 393 10.98 -41.85 4.99
CA GLY A 393 9.88 -42.38 4.18
C GLY A 393 10.10 -43.83 3.72
N VAL A 394 9.03 -44.64 3.70
CA VAL A 394 9.05 -46.04 3.20
C VAL A 394 9.42 -46.03 1.72
N GLY A 395 10.69 -46.25 1.42
CA GLY A 395 11.25 -46.19 0.08
C GLY A 395 10.70 -47.30 -0.83
N VAL A 396 10.18 -46.89 -1.98
CA VAL A 396 10.13 -47.76 -3.16
C VAL A 396 11.55 -47.81 -3.72
N GLU A 397 12.19 -48.96 -3.63
CA GLU A 397 13.49 -49.21 -4.26
C GLU A 397 13.27 -49.28 -5.78
N VAL A 398 13.33 -48.14 -6.45
CA VAL A 398 13.40 -48.10 -7.92
C VAL A 398 14.84 -48.37 -8.30
N ALA A 399 15.12 -49.64 -8.66
CA ALA A 399 16.37 -50.01 -9.32
C ALA A 399 16.40 -49.36 -10.72
N LEU A 400 16.84 -48.11 -10.79
CA LEU A 400 17.31 -47.51 -12.03
C LEU A 400 18.62 -48.22 -12.38
N GLY A 401 18.55 -49.14 -13.34
CA GLY A 401 19.73 -49.70 -13.98
C GLY A 401 20.66 -48.55 -14.35
N ARG A 402 21.87 -48.59 -13.80
CA ARG A 402 22.93 -47.62 -14.07
C ARG A 402 23.37 -47.83 -15.51
N GLN A 403 22.65 -47.23 -16.46
CA GLN A 403 23.21 -46.96 -17.76
C GLN A 403 24.08 -45.73 -17.58
N GLU A 404 25.39 -45.94 -17.45
CA GLU A 404 26.36 -44.88 -17.65
C GLU A 404 26.17 -44.35 -19.08
N GLN A 405 25.30 -43.36 -19.24
CA GLN A 405 25.40 -42.45 -20.36
C GLN A 405 26.57 -41.54 -20.04
N GLY A 406 27.75 -41.93 -20.52
CA GLY A 406 28.86 -41.02 -20.68
C GLY A 406 28.40 -39.79 -21.48
N ASP A 407 29.07 -38.66 -21.24
CA ASP A 407 28.80 -37.39 -21.89
C ASP A 407 28.58 -37.61 -23.42
N PRO A 408 27.40 -37.26 -23.98
CA PRO A 408 27.12 -37.38 -25.42
C PRO A 408 28.12 -36.63 -26.31
N PHE A 409 29.00 -35.80 -25.71
CA PHE A 409 30.06 -35.06 -26.40
C PHE A 409 31.48 -35.60 -26.18
N GLU A 410 31.73 -36.56 -25.28
CA GLU A 410 33.05 -37.22 -25.16
C GLU A 410 33.29 -38.30 -26.23
N GLU A 411 32.25 -38.83 -26.88
CA GLU A 411 32.37 -39.84 -27.95
C GLU A 411 32.75 -39.27 -29.34
N ARG A 412 33.28 -38.04 -29.43
CA ARG A 412 33.87 -37.50 -30.68
C ARG A 412 35.39 -37.63 -30.75
N GLY A 413 35.98 -38.52 -29.96
CA GLY A 413 37.44 -38.64 -29.82
C GLY A 413 38.18 -39.45 -30.89
N TRP A 414 37.52 -40.20 -31.79
CA TRP A 414 38.22 -41.07 -32.75
C TRP A 414 37.69 -40.93 -34.19
N ALA A 415 36.37 -40.74 -34.36
CA ALA A 415 35.78 -40.46 -35.67
C ALA A 415 36.33 -39.16 -36.31
N THR A 416 36.58 -38.13 -35.50
CA THR A 416 37.14 -36.85 -35.96
C THR A 416 38.58 -36.99 -36.45
N TYR A 417 39.41 -37.79 -35.74
CA TYR A 417 40.78 -38.06 -36.16
C TYR A 417 40.83 -39.01 -37.37
N PHE A 418 39.89 -39.97 -37.47
CA PHE A 418 39.78 -40.84 -38.63
C PHE A 418 39.41 -40.05 -39.90
N LEU A 419 38.47 -39.10 -39.80
CA LEU A 419 38.11 -38.23 -40.93
C LEU A 419 39.25 -37.29 -41.34
N LEU A 420 40.01 -36.74 -40.37
CA LEU A 420 41.21 -35.96 -40.66
C LEU A 420 42.31 -36.80 -41.32
N ALA A 421 42.53 -38.03 -40.87
CA ALA A 421 43.49 -38.96 -41.47
C ALA A 421 43.07 -39.36 -42.90
N LEU A 422 41.77 -39.60 -43.13
CA LEU A 422 41.23 -39.90 -44.45
C LEU A 422 41.39 -38.70 -45.41
N GLY A 423 41.14 -37.48 -44.92
CA GLY A 423 41.37 -36.25 -45.69
C GLY A 423 42.83 -36.06 -46.08
N LEU A 424 43.76 -36.28 -45.15
CA LEU A 424 45.20 -36.24 -45.42
C LEU A 424 45.64 -37.33 -46.41
N PHE A 425 45.06 -38.53 -46.34
CA PHE A 425 45.32 -39.60 -47.30
C PHE A 425 44.92 -39.18 -48.72
N PHE A 426 43.72 -38.66 -48.93
CA PHE A 426 43.28 -38.19 -50.26
C PHE A 426 44.10 -37.03 -50.82
N VAL A 427 44.56 -36.11 -49.96
CA VAL A 427 45.46 -35.03 -50.37
C VAL A 427 46.83 -35.58 -50.77
N SER A 428 47.34 -36.57 -50.04
CA SER A 428 48.62 -37.22 -50.38
C SER A 428 48.54 -38.02 -51.69
N GLU A 429 47.42 -38.69 -51.94
CA GLU A 429 47.20 -39.45 -53.18
C GLU A 429 47.08 -38.51 -54.38
N SER A 430 46.38 -37.37 -54.24
CA SER A 430 46.30 -36.34 -55.29
C SER A 430 47.65 -35.70 -55.59
N LEU A 431 48.48 -35.46 -54.57
CA LEU A 431 49.83 -34.92 -54.75
C LEU A 431 50.78 -35.92 -55.43
N LEU A 432 50.68 -37.21 -55.11
CA LEU A 432 51.44 -38.27 -55.79
C LEU A 432 50.96 -38.49 -57.23
N ALA A 433 49.65 -38.44 -57.49
CA ALA A 433 49.09 -38.53 -58.83
C ALA A 433 49.47 -37.32 -59.72
N SER A 434 49.78 -36.16 -59.14
CA SER A 434 50.24 -34.98 -59.89
C SER A 434 51.73 -34.99 -60.26
N ARG A 435 52.51 -35.99 -59.78
CA ARG A 435 53.95 -36.14 -60.04
C ARG A 435 54.33 -37.46 -60.74
N GLY A 436 53.34 -38.20 -61.25
CA GLY A 436 53.51 -39.40 -62.08
C GLY A 436 53.29 -39.12 -63.55
#